data_AF-G2FL47-F1
#
_entry.id   AF-G2FL47-F1
#
_cell.length_a   1.000
_cell.length_b   1.000
_cell.length_c   1.000
_cell.angle_alpha   90.00
_cell.angle_beta   90.00
_cell.angle_gamma   90.00
#
_symmetry.space_group_name_H-M   'P 1'
#
loop_
_entity.id
_entity.type
_entity.pdbx_description
1 polymer ?
#
loop_
_entity_poly.entity_id
_entity_poly.type
_entity_poly.pdbx_seq_one_letter_code
_entity_poly.pdbx_strand_id
1 'polypeptide(L)'
;MKKIPEITLYFWIMKICATTLGETGGDLLSQTINVGYAFSSLILIGFFIITVISQLSSSRYHPWLYWLVILSTSTAGTTMSDYMDRSLGLGYAKGSIILIAILLSIFGIWRFSGFSLSVDKINTFRVEFLYWTAILFSNTLGTALGDFLADSSGLGFARGAVLIGGLLLAVIMATYFTRISRVFLFWVAFVLTRPFGAIMGDFLTKSHQKGGLNSGTIGSSVILVTILIAFVIYTTHKAKTSYALE
;
A
#
# COMPACT_ATOMS: atom_id res chain seq x y z
N MET A 1 2.96 22.78 8.81
CA MET A 1 3.81 22.38 7.66
C MET A 1 3.32 21.03 7.18
N LYS A 2 3.04 20.84 5.88
CA LYS A 2 2.64 19.53 5.35
C LYS A 2 3.81 18.55 5.50
N LYS A 3 3.52 17.29 5.87
CA LYS A 3 4.48 16.17 5.93
C LYS A 3 4.23 15.10 4.85
N ILE A 4 3.31 15.35 3.93
CA ILE A 4 2.79 14.38 2.96
C ILE A 4 2.77 15.02 1.56
N PRO A 5 3.07 14.26 0.48
CA PRO A 5 2.99 14.75 -0.90
C PRO A 5 1.62 15.33 -1.25
N GLU A 6 1.63 16.24 -2.23
CA GLU A 6 0.40 16.62 -2.91
C GLU A 6 -0.18 15.45 -3.71
N ILE A 7 -1.49 15.29 -3.60
CA ILE A 7 -2.24 14.22 -4.26
C ILE A 7 -2.41 14.59 -5.74
N THR A 8 -1.38 14.26 -6.53
CA THR A 8 -1.33 14.46 -7.98
C THR A 8 -1.40 13.12 -8.71
N LEU A 9 -1.44 13.12 -10.05
CA LEU A 9 -1.32 11.88 -10.83
C LEU A 9 -0.03 11.11 -10.49
N TYR A 10 1.08 11.82 -10.27
CA TYR A 10 2.35 11.21 -9.87
C TYR A 10 2.28 10.48 -8.53
N PHE A 11 1.50 10.98 -7.58
CA PHE A 11 1.27 10.31 -6.30
C PHE A 11 0.67 8.93 -6.50
N TRP A 12 -0.35 8.81 -7.36
CA TRP A 12 -1.01 7.54 -7.64
C TRP A 12 -0.10 6.57 -8.38
N ILE A 13 0.67 7.05 -9.36
CA ILE A 13 1.65 6.21 -10.08
C ILE A 13 2.69 5.65 -9.09
N MET A 14 3.32 6.52 -8.29
CA MET A 14 4.30 6.08 -7.30
C MET A 14 3.68 5.15 -6.24
N LYS A 15 2.42 5.39 -5.84
CA LYS A 15 1.72 4.51 -4.90
C LYS A 15 1.51 3.12 -5.47
N ILE A 16 1.07 3.01 -6.73
CA ILE A 16 0.91 1.72 -7.41
C ILE A 16 2.27 1.01 -7.55
N CYS A 17 3.32 1.73 -7.94
CA CYS A 17 4.67 1.16 -8.01
C CYS A 17 5.15 0.67 -6.63
N ALA A 18 4.96 1.47 -5.58
CA ALA A 18 5.38 1.12 -4.22
C ALA A 18 4.57 -0.05 -3.65
N THR A 19 3.27 -0.15 -3.92
CA THR A 19 2.47 -1.30 -3.48
C THR A 19 2.84 -2.57 -4.25
N THR A 20 3.01 -2.48 -5.57
CA THR A 20 3.46 -3.61 -6.39
C THR A 20 4.84 -4.10 -5.91
N LEU A 21 5.78 -3.17 -5.69
CA LEU A 21 7.10 -3.49 -5.14
C LEU A 21 7.02 -4.06 -3.72
N GLY A 22 6.09 -3.57 -2.91
CA GLY A 22 5.87 -4.08 -1.58
C GLY A 22 5.49 -5.56 -1.57
N GLU A 23 4.64 -5.96 -2.52
CA GLU A 23 4.26 -7.35 -2.74
C GLU A 23 5.46 -8.20 -3.15
N THR A 24 6.12 -7.81 -4.25
CA THR A 24 7.25 -8.57 -4.77
C THR A 24 8.42 -8.61 -3.80
N GLY A 25 8.65 -7.54 -3.04
CA GLY A 25 9.69 -7.49 -2.01
C GLY A 25 9.41 -8.37 -0.80
N GLY A 26 8.14 -8.43 -0.36
CA GLY A 26 7.70 -9.35 0.70
C GLY A 26 7.89 -10.81 0.28
N ASP A 27 7.44 -11.14 -0.92
CA ASP A 27 7.59 -12.46 -1.54
C ASP A 27 9.04 -12.86 -1.82
N LEU A 28 9.87 -11.89 -2.16
CA LEU A 28 11.28 -12.13 -2.38
C LEU A 28 11.94 -12.62 -1.10
N LEU A 29 11.66 -11.96 0.03
CA LEU A 29 12.22 -12.36 1.31
C LEU A 29 11.62 -13.68 1.82
N SER A 30 10.29 -13.80 1.77
CA SER A 30 9.58 -14.93 2.36
C SER A 30 9.70 -16.22 1.54
N GLN A 31 9.51 -16.14 0.21
CA GLN A 31 9.44 -17.29 -0.69
C GLN A 31 10.76 -17.48 -1.47
N THR A 32 11.32 -16.42 -2.06
CA THR A 32 12.46 -16.55 -2.99
C THR A 32 13.78 -16.83 -2.26
N ILE A 33 14.05 -16.08 -1.19
CA ILE A 33 15.22 -16.31 -0.31
C ILE A 33 14.89 -17.38 0.75
N ASN A 34 13.64 -17.84 0.83
CA ASN A 34 13.17 -18.90 1.71
C ASN A 34 13.43 -18.64 3.22
N VAL A 35 13.35 -17.36 3.64
CA VAL A 35 13.43 -16.96 5.06
C VAL A 35 12.18 -17.42 5.83
N GLY A 36 11.06 -17.63 5.12
CA GLY A 36 9.78 -18.02 5.69
C GLY A 36 8.97 -16.82 6.20
N TYR A 37 7.65 -16.97 6.23
CA TYR A 37 6.72 -15.85 6.50
C TYR A 37 6.87 -15.25 7.90
N ALA A 38 7.09 -16.08 8.93
CA ALA A 38 7.20 -15.60 10.31
C ALA A 38 8.42 -14.68 10.52
N PHE A 39 9.61 -15.16 10.14
CA PHE A 39 10.85 -14.40 10.26
C PHE A 39 10.88 -13.20 9.31
N SER A 40 10.37 -13.34 8.09
CA SER A 40 10.24 -12.21 7.15
C SER A 40 9.33 -11.12 7.70
N SER A 41 8.19 -11.50 8.31
CA SER A 41 7.29 -10.55 8.98
C SER A 41 8.00 -9.81 10.10
N LEU A 42 8.76 -10.51 10.95
CA LEU A 42 9.48 -9.87 12.06
C LEU A 42 10.52 -8.86 11.56
N ILE A 43 11.29 -9.23 10.53
CA ILE A 43 12.31 -8.35 9.92
C ILE A 43 11.65 -7.11 9.30
N LEU A 44 10.60 -7.30 8.48
CA LEU A 44 9.97 -6.21 7.74
C LEU A 44 9.12 -5.31 8.64
N ILE A 45 8.45 -5.85 9.66
CA ILE A 45 7.78 -5.06 10.68
C ILE A 45 8.81 -4.26 11.49
N GLY A 46 9.94 -4.86 11.87
CA GLY A 46 11.04 -4.14 12.53
C GLY A 46 11.55 -2.98 11.68
N PHE A 47 11.79 -3.22 10.38
CA PHE A 47 12.16 -2.16 9.44
C PHE A 47 11.08 -1.08 9.32
N PHE A 48 9.81 -1.46 9.20
CA PHE A 48 8.69 -0.52 9.19
C PHE A 48 8.68 0.36 10.46
N ILE A 49 8.85 -0.23 11.65
CA ILE A 49 8.90 0.51 12.91
C ILE A 49 10.01 1.57 12.89
N ILE A 50 11.21 1.22 12.43
CA ILE A 50 12.33 2.17 12.32
C ILE A 50 11.97 3.32 11.38
N THR A 51 11.41 3.01 10.21
CA THR A 51 11.05 4.02 9.21
C THR A 51 9.92 4.93 9.67
N VAL A 52 8.87 4.39 10.33
CA VAL A 52 7.74 5.18 10.82
C VAL A 52 8.13 6.05 12.02
N ILE A 53 8.98 5.56 12.92
CA ILE A 53 9.52 6.39 14.02
C ILE A 53 10.34 7.56 13.45
N SER A 54 11.15 7.30 12.42
CA SER A 54 11.92 8.34 11.75
C SER A 54 11.01 9.40 11.12
N GLN A 55 9.91 8.97 10.49
CA GLN A 55 8.89 9.86 9.91
C GLN A 55 8.15 10.68 10.97
N LEU A 56 7.72 10.03 12.06
CA LEU A 56 7.04 10.68 13.20
C LEU A 56 7.93 11.73 13.86
N SER A 57 9.24 11.45 13.95
CA SER A 57 10.25 12.35 14.54
C SER A 57 10.62 13.52 13.63
N SER A 58 10.37 13.40 12.32
CA SER A 58 10.70 14.45 11.36
C SER A 58 9.72 15.62 11.44
N SER A 59 10.22 16.85 11.51
CA SER A 59 9.40 18.07 11.58
C SER A 59 8.97 18.63 10.21
N ARG A 60 9.52 18.09 9.11
CA ARG A 60 9.29 18.56 7.73
C ARG A 60 8.99 17.41 6.78
N TYR A 61 8.32 17.70 5.66
CA TYR A 61 8.13 16.73 4.59
C TYR A 61 9.47 16.34 3.95
N HIS A 62 9.80 15.05 4.03
CA HIS A 62 10.92 14.45 3.32
C HIS A 62 10.35 13.40 2.35
N PRO A 63 10.32 13.66 1.03
CA PRO A 63 9.75 12.75 0.04
C PRO A 63 10.31 11.32 0.15
N TRP A 64 11.63 11.21 0.29
CA TRP A 64 12.33 9.93 0.46
C TRP A 64 11.83 9.15 1.67
N LEU A 65 11.71 9.81 2.82
CA LEU A 65 11.29 9.17 4.06
C LEU A 65 9.83 8.71 3.98
N TYR A 66 8.96 9.55 3.41
CA TYR A 66 7.55 9.21 3.20
C TYR A 66 7.40 7.96 2.30
N TRP A 67 8.08 7.93 1.16
CA TRP A 67 8.02 6.79 0.25
C TRP A 67 8.69 5.54 0.81
N LEU A 68 9.74 5.70 1.61
CA LEU A 68 10.36 4.60 2.36
C LEU A 68 9.38 4.00 3.36
N VAL A 69 8.66 4.82 4.12
CA VAL A 69 7.64 4.34 5.07
C VAL A 69 6.51 3.65 4.33
N ILE A 70 6.05 4.20 3.20
CA ILE A 70 5.01 3.60 2.34
C ILE A 70 5.46 2.26 1.75
N LEU A 71 6.72 2.13 1.37
CA LEU A 71 7.27 0.88 0.87
C LEU A 71 7.40 -0.15 2.00
N SER A 72 7.99 0.23 3.13
CA SER A 72 8.23 -0.68 4.27
C SER A 72 6.92 -1.20 4.87
N THR A 73 5.90 -0.34 5.01
CA THR A 73 4.56 -0.76 5.44
C THR A 73 3.90 -1.69 4.44
N SER A 74 4.17 -1.52 3.14
CA SER A 74 3.61 -2.39 2.11
C SER A 74 4.24 -3.78 2.17
N THR A 75 5.57 -3.87 2.26
CA THR A 75 6.30 -5.15 2.42
C THR A 75 5.95 -5.87 3.73
N ALA A 76 5.82 -5.11 4.82
CA ALA A 76 5.42 -5.65 6.12
C ALA A 76 3.97 -6.14 6.09
N GLY A 77 3.08 -5.38 5.43
CA GLY A 77 1.68 -5.77 5.25
C GLY A 77 1.53 -7.08 4.48
N THR A 78 2.29 -7.28 3.39
CA THR A 78 2.30 -8.53 2.62
C THR A 78 2.67 -9.73 3.48
N THR A 79 3.84 -9.67 4.13
CA THR A 79 4.33 -10.81 4.89
C THR A 79 3.46 -11.12 6.11
N MET A 80 2.90 -10.08 6.75
CA MET A 80 1.92 -10.25 7.82
C MET A 80 0.63 -10.92 7.33
N SER A 81 0.13 -10.54 6.15
CA SER A 81 -1.04 -11.15 5.53
C SER A 81 -0.78 -12.63 5.24
N ASP A 82 0.32 -12.94 4.56
CA ASP A 82 0.70 -14.32 4.24
C ASP A 82 0.92 -15.16 5.49
N TYR A 83 1.55 -14.60 6.52
CA TYR A 83 1.71 -15.30 7.79
C TYR A 83 0.35 -15.64 8.41
N MET A 84 -0.58 -14.69 8.43
CA MET A 84 -1.91 -14.87 8.98
C MET A 84 -2.75 -15.88 8.18
N ASP A 85 -2.73 -15.79 6.85
CA ASP A 85 -3.60 -16.59 5.99
C ASP A 85 -3.02 -17.97 5.70
N ARG A 86 -1.71 -18.06 5.44
CA ARG A 86 -1.03 -19.31 5.06
C ARG A 86 -0.42 -20.03 6.26
N SER A 87 0.27 -19.32 7.16
CA SER A 87 1.01 -19.96 8.27
C SER A 87 0.13 -20.25 9.49
N LEU A 88 -0.75 -19.31 9.86
CA LEU A 88 -1.75 -19.53 10.92
C LEU A 88 -2.99 -20.27 10.43
N GLY A 89 -3.13 -20.49 9.12
CA GLY A 89 -4.21 -21.28 8.52
C GLY A 89 -5.59 -20.63 8.59
N LEU A 90 -5.67 -19.31 8.78
CA LEU A 90 -6.96 -18.60 8.82
C LEU A 90 -7.65 -18.62 7.44
N GLY A 91 -6.85 -18.60 6.37
CA GLY A 91 -7.31 -18.49 5.00
C GLY A 91 -7.80 -17.08 4.65
N TYR A 92 -7.58 -16.69 3.39
CA TYR A 92 -7.75 -15.32 2.91
C TYR A 92 -9.14 -14.71 3.14
N ALA A 93 -10.20 -15.51 3.10
CA ALA A 93 -11.56 -15.01 3.34
C ALA A 93 -11.75 -14.53 4.80
N LYS A 94 -11.35 -15.36 5.78
CA LYS A 94 -11.46 -15.00 7.20
C LYS A 94 -10.47 -13.91 7.56
N GLY A 95 -9.23 -13.99 7.06
CA GLY A 95 -8.23 -12.95 7.25
C GLY A 95 -8.69 -11.59 6.75
N SER A 96 -9.26 -11.53 5.54
CA SER A 96 -9.83 -10.29 4.98
C SER A 96 -10.97 -9.72 5.83
N ILE A 97 -11.89 -10.55 6.33
CA ILE A 97 -13.00 -10.09 7.18
C ILE A 97 -12.47 -9.48 8.49
N ILE A 98 -11.50 -10.13 9.14
CA ILE A 98 -10.87 -9.63 10.37
C ILE A 98 -10.18 -8.29 10.10
N LEU A 99 -9.42 -8.19 9.02
CA LEU A 99 -8.70 -6.98 8.65
C LEU A 99 -9.65 -5.82 8.26
N ILE A 100 -10.77 -6.11 7.61
CA ILE A 100 -11.84 -5.12 7.36
C ILE A 100 -12.39 -4.61 8.69
N ALA A 101 -12.72 -5.49 9.64
CA ALA A 101 -13.25 -5.09 10.93
C ALA A 101 -12.28 -4.21 11.72
N ILE A 102 -10.98 -4.55 11.71
CA ILE A 102 -9.94 -3.74 12.34
C ILE A 102 -9.81 -2.38 11.66
N LEU A 103 -9.76 -2.36 10.32
CA LEU A 103 -9.62 -1.12 9.57
C LEU A 103 -10.82 -0.18 9.78
N LEU A 104 -12.04 -0.71 9.79
CA LEU A 104 -13.25 0.05 10.11
C LEU A 104 -13.23 0.58 11.54
N SER A 105 -12.73 -0.21 12.49
CA SER A 105 -12.57 0.22 13.88
C SER A 105 -11.57 1.38 14.01
N ILE A 106 -10.45 1.33 13.27
CA ILE A 106 -9.46 2.41 13.23
C ILE A 106 -10.09 3.69 12.66
N PHE A 107 -10.80 3.60 11.54
CA PHE A 107 -11.50 4.76 10.98
C PHE A 107 -12.60 5.28 11.90
N GLY A 108 -13.31 4.41 12.60
CA GLY A 108 -14.29 4.77 13.62
C GLY A 108 -13.64 5.56 14.76
N ILE A 109 -12.60 5.02 15.38
CA ILE A 109 -11.85 5.68 16.46
C ILE A 109 -11.31 7.03 15.98
N TRP A 110 -10.75 7.09 14.78
CA TRP A 110 -10.24 8.35 14.22
C TRP A 110 -11.38 9.36 14.04
N ARG A 111 -12.53 8.94 13.51
CA ARG A 111 -13.71 9.80 13.33
C ARG A 111 -14.25 10.34 14.66
N PHE A 112 -14.27 9.51 15.71
CA PHE A 112 -14.73 9.89 17.05
C PHE A 112 -13.71 10.71 17.84
N SER A 113 -12.42 10.63 17.50
CA SER A 113 -11.36 11.43 18.14
C SER A 113 -11.44 12.93 17.80
N GLY A 114 -12.35 13.34 16.93
CA GLY A 114 -12.52 14.74 16.52
C GLY A 114 -11.45 15.26 15.55
N PHE A 115 -10.45 14.44 15.22
CA PHE A 115 -9.42 14.78 14.25
C PHE A 115 -9.94 14.68 12.80
N SER A 116 -9.38 15.51 11.92
CA SER A 116 -9.72 15.43 10.49
C SER A 116 -9.14 14.15 9.88
N LEU A 117 -9.96 13.43 9.11
CA LEU A 117 -9.52 12.34 8.23
C LEU A 117 -8.77 12.84 6.98
N SER A 118 -8.65 14.17 6.83
CA SER A 118 -7.96 14.78 5.70
C SER A 118 -6.45 14.62 5.84
N VAL A 119 -5.85 14.10 4.77
CA VAL A 119 -4.40 13.89 4.64
C VAL A 119 -3.63 15.22 4.65
N ASP A 120 -4.27 16.32 4.24
CA ASP A 120 -3.67 17.66 4.27
C ASP A 120 -3.47 18.22 5.68
N LYS A 121 -4.17 17.65 6.68
CA LYS A 121 -4.20 18.15 8.07
C LYS A 121 -3.53 17.20 9.06
N ILE A 122 -2.49 16.48 8.62
CA ILE A 122 -1.68 15.63 9.49
C ILE A 122 -0.62 16.50 10.17
N ASN A 123 -1.00 17.12 11.28
CA ASN A 123 -0.22 18.13 11.99
C ASN A 123 0.15 17.76 13.44
N THR A 124 -0.39 16.66 13.97
CA THR A 124 -0.11 16.19 15.33
C THR A 124 0.33 14.73 15.31
N PHE A 125 1.16 14.36 16.29
CA PHE A 125 1.66 13.00 16.47
C PHE A 125 0.52 11.97 16.53
N ARG A 126 -0.58 12.28 17.23
CA ARG A 126 -1.75 11.38 17.35
C ARG A 126 -2.40 11.09 16.00
N VAL A 127 -2.56 12.11 15.16
CA VAL A 127 -3.14 11.95 13.81
C VAL A 127 -2.19 11.20 12.90
N GLU A 128 -0.88 11.48 13.00
CA GLU A 128 0.14 10.78 12.22
C GLU A 128 0.23 9.29 12.60
N PHE A 129 0.12 8.97 13.89
CA PHE A 129 0.07 7.59 14.38
C PHE A 129 -1.17 6.84 13.87
N LEU A 130 -2.36 7.45 13.96
CA LEU A 130 -3.60 6.86 13.41
C LEU A 130 -3.51 6.66 11.90
N TYR A 131 -2.92 7.62 11.18
CA TYR A 131 -2.70 7.53 9.74
C TYR A 131 -1.82 6.33 9.36
N TRP A 132 -0.65 6.19 9.98
CA TRP A 132 0.26 5.07 9.68
C TRP A 132 -0.30 3.72 10.12
N THR A 133 -1.07 3.69 11.22
CA THR A 133 -1.77 2.48 11.67
C THR A 133 -2.84 2.07 10.64
N ALA A 134 -3.66 3.01 10.17
CA ALA A 134 -4.65 2.75 9.14
C ALA A 134 -3.99 2.25 7.84
N ILE A 135 -2.85 2.83 7.46
CA ILE A 135 -2.08 2.38 6.29
C ILE A 135 -1.58 0.95 6.45
N LEU A 136 -1.00 0.60 7.60
CA LEU A 136 -0.50 -0.75 7.84
C LEU A 136 -1.61 -1.79 7.66
N PHE A 137 -2.74 -1.63 8.36
CA PHE A 137 -3.86 -2.56 8.25
C PHE A 137 -4.53 -2.53 6.88
N SER A 138 -4.58 -1.38 6.23
CA SER A 138 -5.02 -1.29 4.83
C SER A 138 -4.10 -2.06 3.89
N ASN A 139 -2.78 -2.07 4.14
CA ASN A 139 -1.84 -2.79 3.30
C ASN A 139 -1.95 -4.30 3.49
N THR A 140 -2.06 -4.75 4.75
CA THR A 140 -2.30 -6.16 5.07
C THR A 140 -3.64 -6.61 4.48
N LEU A 141 -4.70 -5.82 4.63
CA LEU A 141 -6.02 -6.12 4.04
C LEU A 141 -5.93 -6.23 2.52
N GLY A 142 -5.23 -5.30 1.88
CA GLY A 142 -5.16 -5.31 0.43
C GLY A 142 -4.39 -6.50 -0.13
N THR A 143 -3.35 -7.00 0.55
CA THR A 143 -2.72 -8.27 0.15
C THR A 143 -3.69 -9.43 0.36
N ALA A 144 -4.28 -9.58 1.56
CA ALA A 144 -5.25 -10.65 1.83
C ALA A 144 -6.40 -10.69 0.81
N LEU A 145 -6.95 -9.53 0.46
CA LEU A 145 -8.03 -9.40 -0.50
C LEU A 145 -7.55 -9.62 -1.94
N GLY A 146 -6.35 -9.15 -2.29
CA GLY A 146 -5.73 -9.38 -3.59
C GLY A 146 -5.55 -10.87 -3.85
N ASP A 147 -4.94 -11.57 -2.91
CA ASP A 147 -4.72 -13.01 -2.95
C ASP A 147 -6.04 -13.79 -2.88
N PHE A 148 -7.00 -13.34 -2.08
CA PHE A 148 -8.34 -13.94 -2.07
C PHE A 148 -8.97 -13.90 -3.47
N LEU A 149 -8.92 -12.74 -4.13
CA LEU A 149 -9.47 -12.57 -5.47
C LEU A 149 -8.69 -13.39 -6.50
N ALA A 150 -7.36 -13.41 -6.41
CA ALA A 150 -6.52 -14.14 -7.35
C ALA A 150 -6.62 -15.67 -7.20
N ASP A 151 -6.41 -16.20 -5.99
CA ASP A 151 -6.20 -17.63 -5.75
C ASP A 151 -7.45 -18.36 -5.28
N SER A 152 -8.29 -17.72 -4.43
CA SER A 152 -9.37 -18.42 -3.73
C SER A 152 -10.76 -18.20 -4.33
N SER A 153 -11.01 -17.06 -4.97
CA SER A 153 -12.33 -16.69 -5.50
C SER A 153 -12.67 -17.35 -6.84
N GLY A 154 -11.67 -17.93 -7.53
CA GLY A 154 -11.79 -18.45 -8.88
C GLY A 154 -11.76 -17.39 -10.00
N LEU A 155 -11.53 -16.11 -9.66
CA LEU A 155 -11.39 -15.04 -10.65
C LEU A 155 -10.04 -15.08 -11.37
N GLY A 156 -8.96 -15.42 -10.68
CA GLY A 156 -7.61 -15.32 -11.20
C GLY A 156 -7.12 -13.87 -11.33
N PHE A 157 -5.83 -13.70 -11.65
CA PHE A 157 -5.19 -12.37 -11.68
C PHE A 157 -5.87 -11.38 -12.65
N ALA A 158 -6.18 -11.80 -13.87
CA ALA A 158 -6.73 -10.90 -14.89
C ALA A 158 -8.12 -10.35 -14.51
N ARG A 159 -9.04 -11.23 -14.05
CA ARG A 159 -10.40 -10.78 -13.66
C ARG A 159 -10.37 -10.01 -12.34
N GLY A 160 -9.50 -10.40 -11.40
CA GLY A 160 -9.26 -9.63 -10.18
C GLY A 160 -8.76 -8.21 -10.47
N ALA A 161 -7.82 -8.07 -11.41
CA ALA A 161 -7.29 -6.78 -11.84
C ALA A 161 -8.38 -5.91 -12.49
N VAL A 162 -9.20 -6.49 -13.36
CA VAL A 162 -10.34 -5.79 -13.98
C VAL A 162 -11.37 -5.36 -12.94
N LEU A 163 -11.67 -6.20 -11.95
CA LEU A 163 -12.60 -5.86 -10.88
C LEU A 163 -12.10 -4.67 -10.06
N ILE A 164 -10.88 -4.75 -9.52
CA ILE A 164 -10.33 -3.67 -8.70
C ILE A 164 -10.07 -2.41 -9.53
N GLY A 165 -9.59 -2.55 -10.77
CA GLY A 165 -9.41 -1.44 -11.70
C GLY A 165 -10.73 -0.76 -12.05
N GLY A 166 -11.81 -1.54 -12.25
CA GLY A 166 -13.16 -1.03 -12.45
C GLY A 166 -13.69 -0.27 -11.23
N LEU A 167 -13.44 -0.76 -10.02
CA LEU A 167 -13.78 -0.04 -8.79
C LEU A 167 -12.99 1.27 -8.65
N LEU A 168 -11.69 1.28 -8.99
CA LEU A 168 -10.90 2.51 -9.02
C LEU A 168 -11.43 3.51 -10.05
N LEU A 169 -11.82 3.04 -11.25
CA LEU A 169 -12.49 3.89 -12.25
C LEU A 169 -13.82 4.43 -11.74
N ALA A 170 -14.62 3.61 -11.04
CA ALA A 170 -15.85 4.06 -10.42
C ALA A 170 -15.61 5.14 -9.34
N VAL A 171 -14.54 5.01 -8.55
CA VAL A 171 -14.13 6.05 -7.60
C VAL A 171 -13.74 7.33 -8.33
N ILE A 172 -12.97 7.24 -9.42
CA ILE A 172 -12.62 8.40 -10.26
C ILE A 172 -13.89 9.05 -10.79
N MET A 173 -14.80 8.30 -11.39
CA MET A 173 -16.09 8.83 -11.87
C MET A 173 -16.88 9.49 -10.74
N ALA A 174 -16.94 8.87 -9.56
CA ALA A 174 -17.61 9.45 -8.41
C ALA A 174 -17.04 10.80 -8.00
N THR A 175 -15.73 11.05 -8.19
CA THR A 175 -15.12 12.37 -7.90
C THR A 175 -15.64 13.49 -8.80
N TYR A 176 -16.07 13.17 -10.03
CA TYR A 176 -16.58 14.16 -11.00
C TYR A 176 -18.10 14.25 -11.02
N PHE A 177 -18.80 13.13 -10.79
CA PHE A 177 -20.25 13.04 -10.99
C PHE A 177 -21.06 13.05 -9.68
N THR A 178 -20.43 13.01 -8.51
CA THR A 178 -21.15 12.96 -7.23
C THR A 178 -20.69 14.04 -6.24
N ARG A 179 -21.49 14.27 -5.20
CA ARG A 179 -21.16 15.16 -4.07
C ARG A 179 -20.55 14.43 -2.88
N ILE A 180 -20.07 13.19 -3.07
CA ILE A 180 -19.44 12.41 -2.01
C ILE A 180 -18.16 13.14 -1.55
N SER A 181 -17.87 13.06 -0.25
CA SER A 181 -16.68 13.69 0.33
C SER A 181 -15.39 13.23 -0.38
N ARG A 182 -14.58 14.18 -0.86
CA ARG A 182 -13.27 13.89 -1.48
C ARG A 182 -12.34 13.12 -0.55
N VAL A 183 -12.44 13.36 0.76
CA VAL A 183 -11.66 12.63 1.77
C VAL A 183 -12.06 11.15 1.82
N PHE A 184 -13.36 10.87 1.72
CA PHE A 184 -13.85 9.49 1.69
C PHE A 184 -13.41 8.78 0.40
N LEU A 185 -13.62 9.41 -0.76
CA LEU A 185 -13.20 8.85 -2.05
C LEU A 185 -11.68 8.62 -2.10
N PHE A 186 -10.88 9.51 -1.50
CA PHE A 186 -9.44 9.31 -1.35
C PHE A 186 -9.13 8.03 -0.58
N TRP A 187 -9.74 7.82 0.59
CA TRP A 187 -9.47 6.63 1.40
C TRP A 187 -9.92 5.36 0.70
N VAL A 188 -11.06 5.37 0.01
CA VAL A 188 -11.50 4.23 -0.79
C VAL A 188 -10.50 3.92 -1.91
N ALA A 189 -10.08 4.92 -2.68
CA ALA A 189 -9.05 4.75 -3.70
C ALA A 189 -7.74 4.23 -3.09
N PHE A 190 -7.29 4.83 -1.99
CA PHE A 190 -6.06 4.45 -1.31
C PHE A 190 -6.08 2.98 -0.88
N VAL A 191 -7.16 2.54 -0.23
CA VAL A 191 -7.33 1.14 0.19
C VAL A 191 -7.36 0.22 -1.02
N LEU A 192 -8.09 0.58 -2.10
CA LEU A 192 -8.20 -0.23 -3.32
C LEU A 192 -6.91 -0.31 -4.16
N THR A 193 -6.01 0.69 -4.07
CA THR A 193 -4.72 0.60 -4.77
C THR A 193 -3.81 -0.50 -4.24
N ARG A 194 -4.02 -0.96 -3.00
CA ARG A 194 -3.24 -2.07 -2.44
C ARG A 194 -3.59 -3.42 -3.09
N PRO A 195 -4.84 -3.92 -3.07
CA PRO A 195 -5.17 -5.18 -3.72
C PRO A 195 -4.88 -5.12 -5.23
N PHE A 196 -5.03 -3.95 -5.87
CA PHE A 196 -4.59 -3.77 -7.24
C PHE A 196 -3.08 -4.05 -7.40
N GLY A 197 -2.24 -3.44 -6.56
CA GLY A 197 -0.79 -3.65 -6.59
C GLY A 197 -0.38 -5.08 -6.25
N ALA A 198 -1.08 -5.76 -5.33
CA ALA A 198 -0.82 -7.16 -5.00
C ALA A 198 -1.10 -8.08 -6.21
N ILE A 199 -2.30 -7.94 -6.81
CA ILE A 199 -2.67 -8.69 -8.02
C ILE A 199 -1.69 -8.43 -9.17
N MET A 200 -1.24 -7.18 -9.36
CA MET A 200 -0.23 -6.86 -10.37
C MET A 200 1.14 -7.45 -10.04
N GLY A 201 1.58 -7.39 -8.79
CA GLY A 201 2.86 -7.96 -8.34
C GLY A 201 2.90 -9.46 -8.56
N ASP A 202 1.83 -10.15 -8.19
CA ASP A 202 1.69 -11.58 -8.43
C ASP A 202 1.53 -11.92 -9.90
N PHE A 203 0.77 -11.13 -10.66
CA PHE A 203 0.69 -11.30 -12.10
C PHE A 203 2.05 -11.19 -12.77
N LEU A 204 2.94 -10.31 -12.32
CA LEU A 204 4.31 -10.21 -12.86
C LEU A 204 5.16 -11.42 -12.45
N THR A 205 5.06 -11.88 -11.20
CA THR A 205 6.03 -12.79 -10.60
C THR A 205 5.65 -14.27 -10.66
N LYS A 206 4.37 -14.61 -10.51
CA LYS A 206 3.90 -16.01 -10.44
C LYS A 206 3.97 -16.70 -11.81
N SER A 207 3.94 -18.04 -11.79
CA SER A 207 4.07 -18.87 -13.00
C SER A 207 2.85 -18.76 -13.93
N HIS A 208 3.06 -19.09 -15.21
CA HIS A 208 1.99 -19.12 -16.22
C HIS A 208 0.84 -20.08 -15.85
N GLN A 209 1.12 -21.17 -15.13
CA GLN A 209 0.09 -22.11 -14.68
C GLN A 209 -0.89 -21.48 -13.67
N LYS A 210 -0.42 -20.49 -12.90
CA LYS A 210 -1.27 -19.69 -12.01
C LYS A 210 -1.87 -18.45 -12.72
N GLY A 211 -1.53 -18.22 -13.99
CA GLY A 211 -1.95 -17.06 -14.77
C GLY A 211 -1.04 -15.83 -14.67
N GLY A 212 0.17 -15.98 -14.14
CA GLY A 212 1.18 -14.92 -14.11
C GLY A 212 2.12 -14.92 -15.33
N LEU A 213 2.97 -13.90 -15.45
CA LEU A 213 3.94 -13.69 -16.53
C LEU A 213 5.28 -14.40 -16.30
N ASN A 214 5.49 -15.02 -15.14
CA ASN A 214 6.70 -15.73 -14.78
C ASN A 214 7.99 -14.89 -14.96
N SER A 215 7.90 -13.57 -14.74
CA SER A 215 9.06 -12.66 -14.89
C SER A 215 10.05 -12.75 -13.72
N GLY A 216 9.69 -13.52 -12.68
CA GLY A 216 10.49 -13.72 -11.49
C GLY A 216 10.45 -12.52 -10.53
N THR A 217 10.64 -12.81 -9.25
CA THR A 217 10.52 -11.83 -8.16
C THR A 217 11.64 -10.80 -8.17
N ILE A 218 12.88 -11.23 -8.49
CA ILE A 218 14.06 -10.36 -8.50
C ILE A 218 13.97 -9.33 -9.64
N GLY A 219 13.71 -9.79 -10.88
CA GLY A 219 13.62 -8.91 -12.05
C GLY A 219 12.50 -7.88 -11.92
N SER A 220 11.31 -8.32 -11.50
CA SER A 220 10.17 -7.43 -11.27
C SER A 220 10.45 -6.40 -10.19
N SER A 221 11.05 -6.80 -9.06
CA SER A 221 11.40 -5.89 -7.97
C SER A 221 12.43 -4.84 -8.39
N VAL A 222 13.47 -5.22 -9.15
CA VAL A 222 14.48 -4.27 -9.64
C VAL A 222 13.85 -3.19 -10.52
N ILE A 223 13.02 -3.59 -11.49
CA ILE A 223 12.33 -2.63 -12.38
C ILE A 223 11.46 -1.66 -11.59
N LEU A 224 10.67 -2.18 -10.65
CA LEU A 224 9.77 -1.36 -9.82
C LEU A 224 10.54 -0.40 -8.90
N VAL A 225 11.67 -0.84 -8.32
CA VAL A 225 12.58 0.03 -7.55
C VAL A 225 13.13 1.14 -8.44
N THR A 226 13.62 0.82 -9.64
CA THR A 226 14.18 1.81 -10.56
C THR A 226 13.15 2.88 -10.93
N ILE A 227 11.91 2.45 -11.26
CA ILE A 227 10.82 3.38 -11.55
C ILE A 227 10.51 4.25 -10.34
N LEU A 228 10.38 3.66 -9.15
CA LEU A 228 10.08 4.41 -7.93
C LEU A 228 11.17 5.45 -7.61
N ILE A 229 12.44 5.07 -7.69
CA ILE A 229 13.58 5.99 -7.48
C ILE A 229 13.56 7.13 -8.50
N ALA A 230 13.34 6.83 -9.78
CA ALA A 230 13.28 7.84 -10.84
C ALA A 230 12.17 8.87 -10.59
N PHE A 231 10.97 8.42 -10.21
CA PHE A 231 9.86 9.32 -9.88
C PHE A 231 10.09 10.11 -8.59
N VAL A 232 10.72 9.52 -7.56
CA VAL A 232 11.06 10.26 -6.33
C VAL A 232 12.09 11.34 -6.63
N ILE A 233 13.11 11.06 -7.44
CA ILE A 233 14.08 12.07 -7.90
C ILE A 233 13.36 13.18 -8.67
N TYR A 234 12.57 12.84 -9.68
CA TYR A 234 11.84 13.80 -10.51
C TYR A 234 10.92 14.71 -9.69
N THR A 235 10.11 14.13 -8.80
CA THR A 235 9.18 14.90 -7.95
C THR A 235 9.90 15.76 -6.92
N THR A 236 11.04 15.29 -6.40
CA THR A 236 11.90 16.09 -5.50
C THR A 236 12.50 17.30 -6.23
N HIS A 237 12.98 17.12 -7.47
CA HIS A 237 13.49 18.23 -8.28
C HIS A 237 12.39 19.23 -8.63
N LYS A 238 11.22 18.75 -9.08
CA LYS A 238 10.08 19.62 -9.40
C LYS A 238 9.60 20.43 -8.20
N ALA A 239 9.55 19.83 -7.01
CA ALA A 239 9.22 20.53 -5.77
C ALA A 239 10.24 21.63 -5.46
N LYS A 240 11.55 21.35 -5.59
CA LYS A 240 12.60 22.38 -5.41
C LYS A 240 12.49 23.53 -6.41
N THR A 241 12.18 23.26 -7.67
CA THR A 241 12.04 24.31 -8.69
C THR A 241 10.82 25.20 -8.45
N SER A 242 9.72 24.64 -7.93
CA SER A 242 8.53 25.43 -7.60
C SER A 242 8.77 26.39 -6.42
N TYR A 243 9.58 26.00 -5.44
CA TYR A 243 10.00 26.88 -4.33
C TYR A 243 11.06 27.91 -4.69
N ALA A 244 11.73 27.77 -5.84
CA ALA A 244 12.73 28.72 -6.32
C ALA A 244 12.14 29.82 -7.22
N LEU A 245 10.86 29.70 -7.58
CA LEU A 245 10.12 30.63 -8.43
C LEU A 245 9.04 31.43 -7.67
N GLU A 246 8.92 31.21 -6.36
CA GLU A 246 8.17 32.02 -5.39
C GLU A 246 9.13 32.85 -4.54
#